data_AF-A0A2K0XSX5-F1
#
_entry.id   AF-A0A2K0XSX5-F1
#
_cell.length_a   1.000
_cell.length_b   1.000
_cell.length_c   1.000
_cell.angle_alpha   90.00
_cell.angle_beta   90.00
_cell.angle_gamma   90.00
#
_symmetry.space_group_name_H-M   'P 1'
#
loop_
_entity.id
_entity.type
_entity.pdbx_description
1 polymer ?
#
loop_
_entity_poly.entity_id
_entity_poly.type
_entity_poly.pdbx_seq_one_letter_code
_entity_poly.pdbx_strand_id
1 'polypeptide(L)'
;MLQMPPVIPENTKVAFPIKWFKNHDERGLIAKLALQRQFIGECVRYLHPTFFQDSEYCGVLIDILVDSKQLHPELVMPGDVDMLIIPYAKRTINFSQSLAIEAKVIRASFEKQNKSPNQFGFTQAAGLLNIGFPYAAVMHIIVSDISPSQSWQEMLVGTVQSDETISGLTECFADPLPLKLLDRALGRLVHHRTDEHIGVLAHYVATRHHNDMNDFCDGMYQPTGKVCTINPKTNPQLIAGMTAYYQQNWRWFLNTPRYVSDTFVYKTGTFQPA
;
A
#
# COMPACT_ATOMS: atom_id res chain seq x y z
N MET A 1 13.37 16.73 21.53
CA MET A 1 12.33 16.77 20.48
C MET A 1 12.78 15.87 19.35
N LEU A 2 11.94 14.95 18.88
CA LEU A 2 12.32 14.04 17.78
C LEU A 2 12.52 14.83 16.49
N GLN A 3 13.54 14.47 15.71
CA GLN A 3 13.79 15.08 14.40
C GLN A 3 12.79 14.53 13.40
N MET A 4 12.22 15.40 12.55
CA MET A 4 11.38 14.97 11.43
C MET A 4 12.25 14.90 10.16
N PRO A 5 12.21 13.79 9.39
CA PRO A 5 12.84 13.77 8.08
C PRO A 5 12.24 14.85 7.19
N PRO A 6 13.05 15.50 6.34
CA PRO A 6 12.54 16.45 5.37
C PRO A 6 11.57 15.75 4.42
N VAL A 7 10.57 16.50 3.96
CA VAL A 7 9.75 16.05 2.84
C VAL A 7 10.65 15.98 1.61
N ILE A 8 10.86 14.77 1.09
CA ILE A 8 11.63 14.54 -0.14
C ILE A 8 10.93 15.26 -1.32
N PRO A 9 11.54 16.23 -2.02
CA PRO A 9 10.88 16.87 -3.16
C PRO A 9 10.49 15.87 -4.25
N GLU A 10 9.49 16.20 -5.07
CA GLU A 10 9.20 15.44 -6.29
C GLU A 10 10.47 15.35 -7.17
N ASN A 11 10.63 14.23 -7.87
CA ASN A 11 11.81 13.95 -8.72
C ASN A 11 13.15 13.82 -7.97
N THR A 12 13.16 13.77 -6.64
CA THR A 12 14.39 13.46 -5.90
C THR A 12 14.87 12.05 -6.20
N LYS A 13 16.16 11.92 -6.53
CA LYS A 13 16.78 10.62 -6.73
C LYS A 13 17.05 9.96 -5.39
N VAL A 14 16.40 8.83 -5.13
CA VAL A 14 16.65 7.97 -3.97
C VAL A 14 17.48 6.77 -4.42
N ALA A 15 18.57 6.48 -3.71
CA ALA A 15 19.45 5.38 -4.05
C ALA A 15 18.95 4.07 -3.42
N PHE A 16 18.73 3.06 -4.26
CA PHE A 16 18.40 1.70 -3.84
C PHE A 16 19.25 0.68 -4.60
N PRO A 17 19.48 -0.52 -4.06
CA PRO A 17 20.22 -1.56 -4.77
C PRO A 17 19.55 -1.92 -6.10
N ILE A 18 20.27 -1.79 -7.22
CA ILE A 18 19.75 -2.11 -8.57
C ILE A 18 19.14 -3.51 -8.65
N LYS A 19 19.69 -4.47 -7.90
CA LYS A 19 19.19 -5.85 -7.83
C LYS A 19 17.73 -5.94 -7.35
N TRP A 20 17.25 -5.00 -6.54
CA TRP A 20 15.86 -4.96 -6.08
C TRP A 20 14.88 -4.65 -7.21
N PHE A 21 15.30 -4.00 -8.29
CA PHE A 21 14.41 -3.63 -9.39
C PHE A 21 14.46 -4.60 -10.57
N LYS A 22 15.35 -5.60 -10.53
CA LYS A 22 15.39 -6.66 -11.53
C LYS A 22 14.28 -7.66 -11.26
N ASN A 23 13.67 -8.16 -12.33
CA ASN A 23 12.67 -9.26 -12.30
C ASN A 23 11.48 -9.04 -11.35
N HIS A 24 11.09 -7.78 -11.10
CA HIS A 24 10.03 -7.44 -10.16
C HIS A 24 10.27 -8.06 -8.77
N ASP A 25 11.51 -8.01 -8.26
CA ASP A 25 11.83 -8.44 -6.90
C ASP A 25 10.96 -7.68 -5.88
N GLU A 26 10.56 -8.40 -4.83
CA GLU A 26 9.58 -7.93 -3.84
C GLU A 26 10.01 -6.63 -3.17
N ARG A 27 11.29 -6.51 -2.85
CA ARG A 27 11.86 -5.31 -2.22
C ARG A 27 11.77 -4.10 -3.13
N GLY A 28 12.01 -4.28 -4.43
CA GLY A 28 11.89 -3.17 -5.39
C GLY A 28 10.46 -2.76 -5.63
N LEU A 29 9.51 -3.69 -5.60
CA LEU A 29 8.09 -3.35 -5.68
C LEU A 29 7.62 -2.60 -4.43
N ILE A 30 7.97 -3.07 -3.23
CA ILE A 30 7.69 -2.36 -1.98
C ILE A 30 8.32 -0.96 -1.99
N ALA A 31 9.59 -0.83 -2.41
CA ALA A 31 10.26 0.45 -2.53
C ALA A 31 9.59 1.39 -3.55
N LYS A 32 9.20 0.88 -4.73
CA LYS A 32 8.44 1.66 -5.72
C LYS A 32 7.15 2.20 -5.13
N LEU A 33 6.41 1.38 -4.39
CA LEU A 33 5.16 1.79 -3.76
C LEU A 33 5.39 2.82 -2.66
N ALA A 34 6.36 2.60 -1.78
CA ALA A 34 6.69 3.52 -0.70
C ALA A 34 7.08 4.93 -1.20
N LEU A 35 7.71 5.01 -2.38
CA LEU A 35 8.04 6.27 -3.05
C LEU A 35 6.85 6.96 -3.73
N GLN A 36 5.78 6.22 -4.04
CA GLN A 36 4.55 6.78 -4.60
C GLN A 36 3.65 7.31 -3.48
N ARG A 37 3.90 8.56 -3.08
CA ARG A 37 3.20 9.19 -1.94
C ARG A 37 1.69 9.16 -2.01
N GLN A 38 1.12 9.49 -3.18
CA GLN A 38 -0.33 9.47 -3.38
C GLN A 38 -0.88 8.06 -3.15
N PHE A 39 -0.18 7.06 -3.68
CA PHE A 39 -0.56 5.66 -3.48
C PHE A 39 -0.52 5.25 -2.00
N ILE A 40 0.56 5.58 -1.28
CA ILE A 40 0.62 5.27 0.15
C ILE A 40 -0.46 5.99 0.93
N GLY A 41 -0.77 7.25 0.60
CA GLY A 41 -1.89 7.98 1.17
C GLY A 41 -3.20 7.19 1.04
N GLU A 42 -3.50 6.69 -0.16
CA GLU A 42 -4.67 5.85 -0.41
C GLU A 42 -4.62 4.52 0.36
N CYS A 43 -3.45 3.86 0.45
CA CYS A 43 -3.31 2.63 1.25
C CYS A 43 -3.63 2.87 2.72
N VAL A 44 -3.06 3.93 3.30
CA VAL A 44 -3.32 4.32 4.69
C VAL A 44 -4.79 4.69 4.87
N ARG A 45 -5.45 5.26 3.86
CA ARG A 45 -6.88 5.60 3.90
C ARG A 45 -7.77 4.38 4.04
N TYR A 46 -7.45 3.29 3.35
CA TYR A 46 -8.20 2.04 3.47
C TYR A 46 -7.86 1.25 4.73
N LEU A 47 -6.61 1.32 5.20
CA LEU A 47 -6.12 0.47 6.27
C LEU A 47 -6.31 1.09 7.65
N HIS A 48 -5.93 2.36 7.86
CA HIS A 48 -5.86 2.96 9.18
C HIS A 48 -7.19 3.61 9.57
N PRO A 49 -7.84 3.21 10.68
CA PRO A 49 -9.22 3.58 10.98
C PRO A 49 -9.42 5.09 11.24
N THR A 50 -8.44 5.74 11.86
CA THR A 50 -8.59 7.13 12.35
C THR A 50 -7.76 8.17 11.58
N PHE A 51 -6.82 7.77 10.74
CA PHE A 51 -5.80 8.68 10.22
C PHE A 51 -6.37 9.80 9.33
N PHE A 52 -7.35 9.47 8.48
CA PHE A 52 -8.02 10.48 7.64
C PHE A 52 -9.22 11.13 8.30
N GLN A 53 -9.72 10.56 9.41
CA GLN A 53 -10.87 11.10 10.15
C GLN A 53 -10.46 12.27 11.05
N ASP A 54 -9.26 12.20 11.62
CA ASP A 54 -8.72 13.24 12.48
C ASP A 54 -7.97 14.29 11.65
N SER A 55 -8.39 15.55 11.78
CA SER A 55 -7.79 16.69 11.07
C SER A 55 -6.44 17.11 11.65
N GLU A 56 -6.06 16.61 12.84
CA GLU A 56 -4.77 16.90 13.45
C GLU A 56 -3.62 16.14 12.79
N TYR A 57 -3.88 15.00 12.15
CA TYR A 57 -2.84 14.25 11.43
C TYR A 57 -2.37 15.01 10.19
N CYS A 58 -1.07 15.23 10.14
CA CYS A 58 -0.40 15.98 9.08
C CYS A 58 0.27 15.08 8.04
N GLY A 59 0.44 13.78 8.31
CA GLY A 59 1.13 12.85 7.41
C GLY A 59 1.59 11.58 8.10
N VAL A 60 2.32 10.76 7.35
CA VAL A 60 2.97 9.54 7.85
C VAL A 60 4.45 9.52 7.53
N LEU A 61 5.21 8.85 8.40
CA LEU A 61 6.59 8.46 8.20
C LEU A 61 6.61 6.98 7.82
N ILE A 62 7.34 6.63 6.77
CA ILE A 62 7.36 5.25 6.25
C ILE A 62 8.80 4.76 6.21
N ASP A 63 9.05 3.59 6.78
CA ASP A 63 10.26 2.82 6.54
C ASP A 63 9.90 1.46 5.94
N ILE A 64 10.82 0.84 5.23
CA ILE A 64 10.59 -0.43 4.53
C ILE A 64 11.64 -1.47 4.92
N LEU A 65 11.24 -2.74 4.97
CA LEU A 65 12.13 -3.88 5.26
C LEU A 65 12.85 -3.72 6.61
N VAL A 66 12.10 -3.34 7.64
CA VAL A 66 12.62 -3.08 8.98
C VAL A 66 12.84 -4.40 9.71
N ASP A 67 14.07 -4.71 10.08
CA ASP A 67 14.38 -5.88 10.89
C ASP A 67 13.68 -5.79 12.26
N SER A 68 12.79 -6.74 12.55
CA SER A 68 11.98 -6.73 13.77
C SER A 68 12.83 -6.77 15.05
N LYS A 69 14.05 -7.32 14.99
CA LYS A 69 14.96 -7.35 16.15
C LYS A 69 15.47 -5.96 16.54
N GLN A 70 15.49 -5.03 15.59
CA GLN A 70 15.81 -3.64 15.89
C GLN A 70 14.66 -2.93 16.63
N LEU A 71 13.43 -3.45 16.51
CA LEU A 71 12.25 -2.92 17.20
C LEU A 71 12.01 -3.62 18.54
N HIS A 72 12.36 -4.89 18.67
CA HIS A 72 12.25 -5.63 19.92
C HIS A 72 13.28 -6.80 19.93
N PRO A 73 14.41 -6.68 20.66
CA PRO A 73 15.57 -7.57 20.53
C PRO A 73 15.30 -9.06 20.81
N GLU A 74 14.30 -9.36 21.64
CA GLU A 74 13.95 -10.74 22.02
C GLU A 74 13.04 -11.44 20.99
N LEU A 75 12.77 -10.81 19.86
CA LEU A 75 11.93 -11.40 18.81
C LEU A 75 12.65 -12.44 17.97
N VAL A 76 11.98 -13.58 17.84
CA VAL A 76 12.36 -14.66 16.93
C VAL A 76 11.45 -14.69 15.69
N MET A 77 10.17 -14.28 15.83
CA MET A 77 9.21 -14.14 14.73
C MET A 77 8.23 -12.98 15.00
N PRO A 78 7.72 -12.29 13.96
CA PRO A 78 7.98 -12.48 12.54
C PRO A 78 9.40 -12.03 12.14
N GLY A 79 9.78 -12.28 10.89
CA GLY A 79 11.09 -11.89 10.36
C GLY A 79 11.23 -10.37 10.27
N ASP A 80 11.24 -9.84 9.05
CA ASP A 80 11.27 -8.39 8.81
C ASP A 80 9.85 -7.83 8.75
N VAL A 81 9.68 -6.57 9.11
CA VAL A 81 8.46 -5.79 8.85
C VAL A 81 8.60 -5.15 7.47
N ASP A 82 7.81 -5.61 6.50
CA ASP A 82 7.93 -5.12 5.12
C ASP A 82 7.71 -3.61 5.01
N MET A 83 6.73 -3.06 5.75
CA MET A 83 6.55 -1.62 5.88
C MET A 83 6.12 -1.21 7.29
N LEU A 84 6.81 -0.21 7.85
CA LEU A 84 6.46 0.44 9.11
C LEU A 84 5.95 1.85 8.82
N ILE A 85 4.70 2.12 9.14
CA ILE A 85 4.04 3.42 8.93
C ILE A 85 3.76 4.05 10.30
N ILE A 86 4.23 5.28 10.52
CA ILE A 86 4.08 6.00 11.77
C ILE A 86 3.43 7.37 11.49
N PRO A 87 2.18 7.60 11.93
CA PRO A 87 1.52 8.87 11.71
C PRO A 87 2.13 9.97 12.59
N TYR A 88 2.01 11.23 12.15
CA TYR A 88 2.42 12.38 12.93
C TYR A 88 1.39 13.52 12.84
N ALA A 89 1.31 14.30 13.92
CA ALA A 89 0.47 15.48 14.05
C ALA A 89 1.35 16.68 14.42
N LYS A 90 1.38 17.71 13.56
CA LYS A 90 2.24 18.90 13.69
C LYS A 90 3.72 18.52 13.90
N ARG A 91 4.20 18.52 15.14
CA ARG A 91 5.59 18.19 15.52
C ARG A 91 5.69 16.95 16.42
N THR A 92 4.61 16.19 16.54
CA THR A 92 4.52 15.01 17.40
C THR A 92 4.37 13.77 16.54
N ILE A 93 5.28 12.81 16.73
CA ILE A 93 5.25 11.49 16.07
C ILE A 93 4.46 10.54 16.97
N ASN A 94 3.47 9.84 16.42
CA ASN A 94 2.53 9.04 17.18
C ASN A 94 2.79 7.53 17.02
N PHE A 95 3.76 7.02 17.78
CA PHE A 95 4.14 5.59 17.73
C PHE A 95 3.04 4.63 18.19
N SER A 96 2.12 5.07 19.06
CA SER A 96 0.98 4.24 19.49
C SER A 96 -0.09 4.09 18.41
N GLN A 97 0.07 4.76 17.27
CA GLN A 97 -0.77 4.64 16.09
C GLN A 97 0.01 4.08 14.89
N SER A 98 1.13 3.40 15.15
CA SER A 98 1.92 2.78 14.10
C SER A 98 1.19 1.58 13.47
N LEU A 99 1.33 1.48 12.16
CA LEU A 99 0.81 0.40 11.33
C LEU A 99 1.98 -0.39 10.74
N ALA A 100 2.04 -1.68 11.03
CA ALA A 100 2.95 -2.61 10.38
C ALA A 100 2.23 -3.36 9.26
N ILE A 101 2.84 -3.43 8.08
CA ILE A 101 2.27 -4.12 6.93
C ILE A 101 3.19 -5.27 6.53
N GLU A 102 2.61 -6.46 6.41
CA GLU A 102 3.18 -7.59 5.68
C GLU A 102 2.77 -7.48 4.22
N ALA A 103 3.73 -7.32 3.32
CA ALA A 103 3.50 -7.26 1.89
C ALA A 103 3.76 -8.63 1.25
N LYS A 104 2.97 -8.98 0.24
CA LYS A 104 3.17 -10.18 -0.57
C LYS A 104 2.99 -9.85 -2.04
N VAL A 105 4.02 -10.11 -2.83
CA VAL A 105 3.93 -9.92 -4.29
C VAL A 105 3.28 -11.10 -4.98
N ILE A 106 2.15 -10.84 -5.62
CA ILE A 106 1.40 -11.77 -6.44
C ILE A 106 1.77 -11.54 -7.91
N ARG A 107 2.46 -12.52 -8.50
CA ARG A 107 2.78 -12.54 -9.93
C ARG A 107 1.73 -13.36 -10.65
N ALA A 108 0.83 -12.67 -11.34
CA ALA A 108 -0.17 -13.31 -12.18
C ALA A 108 0.28 -13.31 -13.65
N SER A 109 -0.26 -14.22 -14.43
CA SER A 109 -0.25 -14.13 -15.90
C SER A 109 -1.67 -14.31 -16.41
N PHE A 110 -1.99 -13.77 -17.58
CA PHE A 110 -3.32 -13.91 -18.18
C PHE A 110 -3.76 -15.38 -18.27
N GLU A 111 -2.85 -16.26 -18.70
CA GLU A 111 -3.10 -17.71 -18.79
C GLU A 111 -3.33 -18.39 -17.43
N LYS A 112 -2.72 -17.88 -16.36
CA LYS A 112 -2.74 -18.47 -15.01
C LYS A 112 -3.44 -17.57 -13.98
N GLN A 113 -4.29 -16.67 -14.44
CA GLN A 113 -4.93 -15.63 -13.61
C GLN A 113 -5.79 -16.20 -12.47
N ASN A 114 -6.21 -17.47 -12.57
CA ASN A 114 -7.02 -18.13 -11.56
C ASN A 114 -6.19 -18.80 -10.44
N LYS A 115 -4.86 -18.87 -10.55
CA LYS A 115 -4.04 -19.49 -9.51
C LYS A 115 -4.06 -18.65 -8.23
N SER A 116 -4.20 -19.32 -7.09
CA SER A 116 -4.05 -18.70 -5.76
C SER A 116 -2.58 -18.72 -5.35
N PRO A 117 -2.13 -17.72 -4.57
CA PRO A 117 -0.84 -17.83 -3.91
C PRO A 117 -0.85 -18.99 -2.91
N ASN A 118 0.31 -19.61 -2.71
CA ASN A 118 0.46 -20.70 -1.72
C ASN A 118 0.37 -20.18 -0.29
N GLN A 119 0.67 -18.90 -0.06
CA GLN A 119 0.62 -18.25 1.23
C GLN A 119 0.06 -16.83 1.09
N PHE A 120 -0.78 -16.43 2.05
CA PHE A 120 -1.47 -15.13 2.02
C PHE A 120 -0.77 -14.04 2.83
N GLY A 121 0.12 -14.39 3.77
CA GLY A 121 0.80 -13.43 4.67
C GLY A 121 0.22 -13.35 6.09
N PHE A 122 -0.93 -14.00 6.36
CA PHE A 122 -1.61 -13.89 7.67
C PHE A 122 -0.81 -14.42 8.85
N THR A 123 0.05 -15.44 8.69
CA THR A 123 0.90 -15.92 9.78
C THR A 123 1.90 -14.86 10.24
N GLN A 124 2.52 -14.13 9.30
CA GLN A 124 3.46 -13.06 9.64
C GLN A 124 2.72 -11.86 10.27
N ALA A 125 1.58 -11.46 9.68
CA ALA A 125 0.76 -10.38 10.23
C ALA A 125 0.19 -10.69 11.63
N ALA A 126 -0.22 -11.94 11.88
CA ALA A 126 -0.60 -12.37 13.22
C ALA A 126 0.60 -12.33 14.19
N GLY A 127 1.81 -12.66 13.70
CA GLY A 127 3.05 -12.43 14.43
C GLY A 127 3.22 -10.97 14.86
N LEU A 128 3.01 -10.01 13.94
CA LEU A 128 3.07 -8.57 14.25
C LEU A 128 2.09 -8.18 15.37
N LEU A 129 0.84 -8.66 15.30
CA LEU A 129 -0.15 -8.41 16.37
C LEU A 129 0.26 -9.05 17.69
N ASN A 130 0.75 -10.29 17.69
CA ASN A 130 1.13 -11.01 18.91
C ASN A 130 2.27 -10.33 19.67
N ILE A 131 3.16 -9.62 18.97
CA ILE A 131 4.23 -8.83 19.58
C ILE A 131 3.70 -7.54 20.20
N GLY A 132 2.56 -7.08 19.70
CA GLY A 132 1.87 -5.90 20.22
C GLY A 132 2.01 -4.67 19.34
N PHE A 133 2.17 -4.82 18.02
CA PHE A 133 1.97 -3.70 17.10
C PHE A 133 0.55 -3.13 17.26
N PRO A 134 0.38 -1.79 17.30
CA PRO A 134 -0.95 -1.19 17.45
C PRO A 134 -1.92 -1.56 16.33
N TYR A 135 -1.42 -1.57 15.09
CA TYR A 135 -2.17 -1.98 13.93
C TYR A 135 -1.29 -2.88 13.04
N ALA A 136 -1.90 -3.90 12.43
CA ALA A 136 -1.25 -4.76 11.46
C ALA A 136 -2.12 -4.92 10.20
N ALA A 137 -1.49 -5.12 9.05
CA ALA A 137 -2.19 -5.41 7.81
C ALA A 137 -1.43 -6.38 6.91
N VAL A 138 -2.16 -7.02 6.01
CA VAL A 138 -1.62 -7.78 4.88
C VAL A 138 -1.92 -7.03 3.59
N MET A 139 -0.90 -6.80 2.77
CA MET A 139 -1.02 -6.16 1.46
C MET A 139 -0.59 -7.12 0.35
N HIS A 140 -1.49 -7.39 -0.60
CA HIS A 140 -1.14 -8.09 -1.85
C HIS A 140 -0.78 -7.07 -2.92
N ILE A 141 0.48 -7.10 -3.36
CA ILE A 141 1.00 -6.30 -4.47
C ILE A 141 0.95 -7.16 -5.72
N ILE A 142 0.08 -6.81 -6.65
CA ILE A 142 -0.20 -7.59 -7.84
C ILE A 142 0.59 -7.00 -9.01
N VAL A 143 1.28 -7.88 -9.73
CA VAL A 143 1.85 -7.59 -11.04
C VAL A 143 1.39 -8.66 -12.02
N SER A 144 1.10 -8.27 -13.25
CA SER A 144 0.82 -9.23 -14.32
C SER A 144 1.39 -8.79 -15.65
N ASP A 145 1.36 -9.72 -16.61
CA ASP A 145 1.38 -9.38 -18.02
C ASP A 145 0.06 -8.69 -18.43
N ILE A 146 0.01 -8.24 -19.68
CA ILE A 146 -1.16 -7.63 -20.29
C ILE A 146 -1.93 -8.71 -21.04
N SER A 147 -3.25 -8.68 -20.97
CA SER A 147 -4.08 -9.63 -21.73
C SER A 147 -3.99 -9.36 -23.24
N PRO A 148 -4.19 -10.39 -24.09
CA PRO A 148 -4.32 -10.18 -25.52
C PRO A 148 -5.42 -9.17 -25.83
N SER A 149 -5.23 -8.28 -26.81
CA SER A 149 -6.19 -7.22 -27.16
C SER A 149 -7.61 -7.74 -27.47
N GLN A 150 -7.72 -8.99 -27.93
CA GLN A 150 -9.00 -9.67 -28.17
C GLN A 150 -9.82 -9.90 -26.89
N SER A 151 -9.18 -9.85 -25.72
CA SER A 151 -9.80 -10.00 -24.39
C SER A 151 -10.14 -8.66 -23.72
N TRP A 152 -9.79 -7.55 -24.36
CA TRP A 152 -10.12 -6.22 -23.87
C TRP A 152 -11.62 -5.97 -24.05
N GLN A 153 -12.13 -5.02 -23.28
CA GLN A 153 -13.56 -4.75 -23.19
C GLN A 153 -13.80 -3.27 -23.37
N GLU A 154 -14.97 -2.92 -23.90
CA GLU A 154 -15.44 -1.54 -23.95
C GLU A 154 -15.72 -1.05 -22.52
N MET A 155 -15.15 0.09 -22.18
CA MET A 155 -15.24 0.72 -20.86
C MET A 155 -15.44 2.22 -21.03
N LEU A 156 -16.03 2.86 -20.01
CA LEU A 156 -16.09 4.31 -19.93
C LEU A 156 -14.91 4.82 -19.09
N VAL A 157 -14.24 5.84 -19.61
CA VAL A 157 -13.20 6.59 -18.88
C VAL A 157 -13.67 8.02 -18.73
N GLY A 158 -13.57 8.54 -17.50
CA GLY A 158 -13.81 9.93 -17.17
C GLY A 158 -12.64 10.51 -16.39
N THR A 159 -12.62 11.83 -16.28
CA THR A 159 -11.71 12.57 -15.41
C THR A 159 -12.49 13.02 -14.19
N VAL A 160 -11.91 12.89 -12.99
CA VAL A 160 -12.57 13.43 -11.80
C VAL A 160 -12.06 14.83 -11.51
N GLN A 161 -13.00 15.68 -11.15
CA GLN A 161 -12.74 17.07 -10.89
C GLN A 161 -12.40 17.25 -9.41
N SER A 162 -11.93 18.44 -9.06
CA SER A 162 -11.65 18.82 -7.68
C SER A 162 -12.88 18.76 -6.78
N ASP A 163 -14.08 18.92 -7.34
CA ASP A 163 -15.37 18.84 -6.64
C ASP A 163 -15.95 17.41 -6.58
N GLU A 164 -15.12 16.39 -6.85
CA GLU A 164 -15.48 14.97 -6.88
C GLU A 164 -16.49 14.60 -7.99
N THR A 165 -16.81 15.50 -8.92
CA THR A 165 -17.65 15.19 -10.07
C THR A 165 -16.86 14.52 -11.20
N ILE A 166 -17.54 13.69 -12.00
CA ILE A 166 -16.93 13.02 -13.17
C ILE A 166 -17.27 13.84 -14.43
N SER A 167 -16.25 14.18 -15.22
CA SER A 167 -16.41 14.84 -16.51
C SER A 167 -15.67 14.09 -17.62
N GLY A 168 -15.96 14.45 -18.88
CA GLY A 168 -15.23 13.91 -20.04
C GLY A 168 -15.39 12.40 -20.21
N LEU A 169 -16.58 11.86 -19.93
CA LEU A 169 -16.87 10.44 -20.15
C LEU A 169 -16.71 10.11 -21.64
N THR A 170 -15.82 9.17 -21.92
CA THR A 170 -15.51 8.67 -23.26
C THR A 170 -15.44 7.15 -23.24
N GLU A 171 -15.90 6.52 -24.31
CA GLU A 171 -15.73 5.09 -24.51
C GLU A 171 -14.28 4.79 -24.91
N CYS A 172 -13.71 3.75 -24.32
CA CYS A 172 -12.42 3.21 -24.71
C CYS A 172 -12.43 1.69 -24.64
N PHE A 173 -11.46 1.06 -25.32
CA PHE A 173 -11.25 -0.37 -25.21
C PHE A 173 -10.05 -0.61 -24.29
N ALA A 174 -10.26 -1.30 -23.17
CA ALA A 174 -9.25 -1.46 -22.12
C ALA A 174 -9.14 -2.89 -21.62
N ASP A 175 -7.97 -3.25 -21.10
CA ASP A 175 -7.74 -4.54 -20.46
C ASP A 175 -8.43 -4.62 -19.09
N PRO A 176 -9.42 -5.52 -18.88
CA PRO A 176 -10.08 -5.67 -17.59
C PRO A 176 -9.28 -6.54 -16.59
N LEU A 177 -8.18 -7.16 -17.02
CA LEU A 177 -7.40 -8.09 -16.20
C LEU A 177 -6.94 -7.47 -14.86
N PRO A 178 -6.41 -6.24 -14.80
CA PRO A 178 -5.98 -5.62 -13.54
C PRO A 178 -7.11 -5.51 -12.51
N LEU A 179 -8.31 -5.08 -12.93
CA LEU A 179 -9.49 -4.99 -12.06
C LEU A 179 -9.92 -6.36 -11.57
N LYS A 180 -9.99 -7.35 -12.47
CA LYS A 180 -10.34 -8.74 -12.11
C LYS A 180 -9.35 -9.34 -11.12
N LEU A 181 -8.06 -9.03 -11.24
CA LEU A 181 -7.03 -9.50 -10.33
C LEU A 181 -7.14 -8.83 -8.96
N LEU A 182 -7.40 -7.52 -8.92
CA LEU A 182 -7.65 -6.77 -7.68
C LEU A 182 -8.83 -7.34 -6.88
N ASP A 183 -9.99 -7.47 -7.52
CA ASP A 183 -11.21 -7.99 -6.88
C ASP A 183 -11.00 -9.40 -6.35
N ARG A 184 -10.34 -10.25 -7.14
CA ARG A 184 -10.03 -11.62 -6.76
C ARG A 184 -9.05 -11.68 -5.59
N ALA A 185 -8.00 -10.86 -5.60
CA ALA A 185 -7.02 -10.81 -4.52
C ALA A 185 -7.68 -10.35 -3.22
N LEU A 186 -8.48 -9.28 -3.27
CA LEU A 186 -9.21 -8.79 -2.10
C LEU A 186 -10.21 -9.84 -1.58
N GLY A 187 -11.01 -10.44 -2.47
CA GLY A 187 -11.97 -11.47 -2.08
C GLY A 187 -11.32 -12.64 -1.36
N ARG A 188 -10.14 -13.08 -1.84
CA ARG A 188 -9.36 -14.13 -1.18
C ARG A 188 -8.75 -13.67 0.14
N LEU A 189 -8.20 -12.46 0.20
CA LEU A 189 -7.69 -11.88 1.45
C LEU A 189 -8.79 -11.84 2.52
N VAL A 190 -9.97 -11.33 2.18
CA VAL A 190 -11.12 -11.27 3.10
C VAL A 190 -11.55 -12.66 3.54
N HIS A 191 -11.62 -13.63 2.61
CA HIS A 191 -12.03 -15.00 2.92
C HIS A 191 -11.05 -15.72 3.86
N HIS A 192 -9.75 -15.50 3.69
CA HIS A 192 -8.70 -16.15 4.50
C HIS A 192 -8.29 -15.35 5.74
N ARG A 193 -8.89 -14.17 5.97
CA ARG A 193 -8.61 -13.36 7.15
C ARG A 193 -9.17 -14.04 8.40
N THR A 194 -8.27 -14.58 9.23
CA THR A 194 -8.64 -15.29 10.46
C THR A 194 -8.75 -14.38 11.68
N ASP A 195 -8.17 -13.19 11.64
CA ASP A 195 -8.19 -12.20 12.73
C ASP A 195 -8.74 -10.87 12.19
N GLU A 196 -9.80 -10.38 12.81
CA GLU A 196 -10.49 -9.14 12.41
C GLU A 196 -9.68 -7.87 12.70
N HIS A 197 -8.66 -7.95 13.56
CA HIS A 197 -7.73 -6.86 13.81
C HIS A 197 -6.76 -6.63 12.65
N ILE A 198 -6.57 -7.63 11.77
CA ILE A 198 -5.70 -7.52 10.61
C ILE A 198 -6.44 -6.84 9.46
N GLY A 199 -5.92 -5.68 9.04
CA GLY A 199 -6.36 -5.01 7.81
C GLY A 199 -5.93 -5.79 6.57
N VAL A 200 -6.68 -5.68 5.48
CA VAL A 200 -6.31 -6.31 4.21
C VAL A 200 -6.36 -5.31 3.07
N LEU A 201 -5.38 -5.38 2.16
CA LEU A 201 -5.27 -4.48 1.02
C LEU A 201 -4.84 -5.27 -0.22
N ALA A 202 -5.40 -4.95 -1.37
CA ALA A 202 -4.93 -5.39 -2.67
C ALA A 202 -4.60 -4.16 -3.53
N HIS A 203 -3.48 -4.22 -4.24
CA HIS A 203 -3.07 -3.19 -5.18
C HIS A 203 -2.45 -3.80 -6.43
N TYR A 204 -2.76 -3.24 -7.60
CA TYR A 204 -2.16 -3.62 -8.87
C TYR A 204 -1.14 -2.58 -9.34
N VAL A 205 0.08 -3.03 -9.56
CA VAL A 205 1.19 -2.22 -10.07
C VAL A 205 1.28 -2.39 -11.58
N ALA A 206 0.96 -1.33 -12.32
CA ALA A 206 1.18 -1.28 -13.75
C ALA A 206 2.68 -1.42 -14.06
N THR A 207 3.04 -2.32 -14.97
CA THR A 207 4.43 -2.67 -15.28
C THR A 207 5.01 -1.94 -16.50
N ARG A 208 4.24 -1.08 -17.17
CA ARG A 208 4.73 -0.30 -18.32
C ARG A 208 5.10 1.13 -17.93
N HIS A 209 6.10 1.63 -18.65
CA HIS A 209 6.47 3.03 -18.71
C HIS A 209 6.20 3.47 -20.14
N HIS A 210 5.35 4.48 -20.30
CA HIS A 210 5.31 5.50 -21.36
C HIS A 210 6.01 5.15 -22.68
N ASN A 211 5.21 5.07 -23.75
CA ASN A 211 5.56 5.69 -25.03
C ASN A 211 4.35 6.02 -25.92
N ASP A 212 3.15 5.47 -25.66
CA ASP A 212 1.95 5.81 -26.44
C ASP A 212 0.84 6.37 -25.55
N MET A 213 0.46 7.63 -25.76
CA MET A 213 -0.67 8.29 -25.07
C MET A 213 -2.05 7.68 -25.40
N ASN A 214 -2.09 6.65 -26.25
CA ASN A 214 -3.32 5.95 -26.61
C ASN A 214 -3.54 4.63 -25.85
N ASP A 215 -2.57 4.20 -25.02
CA ASP A 215 -2.69 2.97 -24.22
C ASP A 215 -3.31 3.30 -22.85
N PHE A 216 -4.64 3.23 -22.74
CA PHE A 216 -5.41 3.41 -21.50
C PHE A 216 -5.05 2.39 -20.39
N CYS A 217 -4.22 1.39 -20.72
CA CYS A 217 -3.71 0.35 -19.85
C CYS A 217 -2.58 0.81 -18.90
N ASP A 218 -2.02 2.01 -19.08
CA ASP A 218 -1.01 2.58 -18.19
C ASP A 218 -1.69 3.53 -17.19
N GLY A 219 -1.92 3.07 -15.97
CA GLY A 219 -2.48 3.91 -14.91
C GLY A 219 -2.33 3.32 -13.53
N MET A 220 -2.35 4.18 -12.52
CA MET A 220 -2.46 3.75 -11.13
C MET A 220 -3.86 3.23 -10.88
N TYR A 221 -3.97 1.95 -10.53
CA TYR A 221 -5.22 1.38 -10.05
C TYR A 221 -5.37 1.71 -8.57
N GLN A 222 -6.55 2.20 -8.18
CA GLN A 222 -6.80 2.47 -6.77
C GLN A 222 -6.65 1.18 -5.96
N PRO A 223 -5.95 1.25 -4.82
CA PRO A 223 -5.96 0.11 -3.90
C PRO A 223 -7.39 -0.10 -3.39
N THR A 224 -7.67 -1.34 -3.02
CA THR A 224 -8.95 -1.71 -2.39
C THR A 224 -8.67 -2.56 -1.17
N GLY A 225 -9.44 -2.36 -0.10
CA GLY A 225 -9.11 -2.99 1.17
C GLY A 225 -10.23 -2.98 2.21
N LYS A 226 -9.93 -3.60 3.34
CA LYS A 226 -10.71 -3.53 4.58
C LYS A 226 -9.80 -3.03 5.69
N VAL A 227 -10.34 -2.09 6.45
CA VAL A 227 -9.68 -1.43 7.59
C VAL A 227 -9.20 -2.44 8.64
N CYS A 228 -8.05 -2.18 9.26
CA CYS A 228 -7.65 -2.86 10.48
C CYS A 228 -8.41 -2.29 11.69
N THR A 229 -8.35 -2.98 12.82
CA THR A 229 -8.81 -2.42 14.10
C THR A 229 -7.67 -2.43 15.10
N ILE A 230 -7.79 -1.63 16.15
CA ILE A 230 -6.74 -1.51 17.16
C ILE A 230 -6.49 -2.86 17.83
N ASN A 231 -5.22 -3.24 17.94
CA ASN A 231 -4.82 -4.43 18.65
C ASN A 231 -5.05 -4.26 20.16
N PRO A 232 -5.86 -5.09 20.82
CA PRO A 232 -6.08 -4.99 22.26
C PRO A 232 -4.83 -5.36 23.09
N LYS A 233 -3.82 -5.98 22.46
CA LYS A 233 -2.58 -6.47 23.09
C LYS A 233 -1.37 -5.60 22.76
N THR A 234 -1.56 -4.28 22.62
CA THR A 234 -0.42 -3.38 22.34
C THR A 234 0.67 -3.51 23.40
N ASN A 235 1.93 -3.50 22.97
CA ASN A 235 3.08 -3.70 23.85
C ASN A 235 3.88 -2.39 24.01
N PRO A 236 3.91 -1.77 25.21
CA PRO A 236 4.68 -0.56 25.45
C PRO A 236 6.18 -0.70 25.19
N GLN A 237 6.76 -1.90 25.38
CA GLN A 237 8.18 -2.13 25.10
C GLN A 237 8.47 -2.07 23.60
N LEU A 238 7.59 -2.61 22.77
CA LEU A 238 7.67 -2.47 21.31
C LEU A 238 7.57 -0.99 20.90
N ILE A 239 6.65 -0.23 21.49
CA ILE A 239 6.50 1.21 21.22
C ILE A 239 7.77 1.98 21.58
N ALA A 240 8.38 1.67 22.72
CA ALA A 240 9.67 2.24 23.11
C ALA A 240 10.79 1.85 22.13
N GLY A 241 10.81 0.60 21.67
CA GLY A 241 11.76 0.12 20.67
C GLY A 241 11.61 0.81 19.32
N MET A 242 10.38 1.00 18.82
CA MET A 242 10.11 1.80 17.62
C MET A 242 10.58 3.24 17.77
N THR A 243 10.43 3.83 18.96
CA THR A 243 10.92 5.17 19.25
C THR A 243 12.45 5.23 19.18
N ALA A 244 13.14 4.26 19.79
CA ALA A 244 14.59 4.17 19.77
C ALA A 244 15.14 3.92 18.35
N TYR A 245 14.51 3.00 17.61
CA TYR A 245 14.83 2.73 16.21
C TYR A 245 14.70 3.99 15.36
N TYR A 246 13.58 4.72 15.50
CA TYR A 246 13.37 5.96 14.78
C TYR A 246 14.44 7.01 15.10
N GLN A 247 14.80 7.19 16.37
CA GLN A 247 15.83 8.15 16.77
C GLN A 247 17.18 7.88 16.10
N GLN A 248 17.53 6.61 15.90
CA GLN A 248 18.79 6.20 15.28
C GLN A 248 18.72 6.27 13.75
N ASN A 249 17.54 6.01 13.17
CA ASN A 249 17.36 5.77 11.75
C ASN A 249 16.45 6.78 11.03
N TRP A 250 16.08 7.91 11.65
CA TRP A 250 15.10 8.87 11.12
C TRP A 250 15.37 9.33 9.69
N ARG A 251 16.64 9.29 9.23
CA ARG A 251 17.04 9.65 7.86
C ARG A 251 16.58 8.65 6.79
N TRP A 252 16.22 7.44 7.18
CA TRP A 252 15.74 6.39 6.28
C TRP A 252 14.23 6.45 6.08
N PHE A 253 13.52 7.12 7.00
CA PHE A 253 12.08 7.30 6.90
C PHE A 253 11.72 8.27 5.78
N LEU A 254 10.79 7.84 4.92
CA LEU A 254 10.13 8.68 3.93
C LEU A 254 9.05 9.50 4.62
N ASN A 255 9.17 10.83 4.55
CA ASN A 255 8.11 11.72 4.99
C ASN A 255 7.06 11.88 3.87
N THR A 256 5.84 11.42 4.15
CA THR A 256 4.68 11.54 3.28
C THR A 256 3.61 12.38 3.96
N PRO A 257 3.59 13.70 3.69
CA PRO A 257 2.53 14.57 4.17
C PRO A 257 1.16 14.10 3.69
N ARG A 258 0.14 14.34 4.51
CA ARG A 258 -1.25 14.23 4.08
C ARG A 258 -1.45 15.19 2.91
N TYR A 259 -1.88 14.66 1.76
CA TYR A 259 -2.23 15.51 0.62
C TYR A 259 -3.41 16.41 0.98
N VAL A 260 -3.28 17.70 0.65
CA VAL A 260 -4.31 18.73 0.82
C VAL A 260 -4.46 19.47 -0.52
N SER A 261 -5.11 18.87 -1.54
CA SER A 261 -5.86 19.59 -2.62
C SER A 261 -6.20 18.71 -3.84
N ASP A 262 -7.49 18.67 -4.18
CA ASP A 262 -8.13 19.15 -5.43
C ASP A 262 -7.49 18.83 -6.80
N THR A 263 -7.29 17.56 -7.15
CA THR A 263 -7.52 17.06 -8.54
C THR A 263 -7.34 15.55 -8.55
N PHE A 264 -8.39 14.82 -8.92
CA PHE A 264 -8.37 13.35 -8.93
C PHE A 264 -8.64 12.84 -10.34
N VAL A 265 -7.78 12.03 -10.94
CA VAL A 265 -8.21 11.24 -12.11
C VAL A 265 -8.65 9.88 -11.60
N TYR A 266 -9.96 9.68 -11.37
CA TYR A 266 -10.48 8.35 -11.01
C TYR A 266 -10.83 7.53 -12.26
N LYS A 267 -10.50 6.23 -12.20
CA LYS A 267 -11.02 5.21 -13.11
C LYS A 267 -12.04 4.39 -12.33
N THR A 268 -13.33 4.57 -12.57
CA THR A 268 -14.39 3.72 -12.00
C THR A 268 -14.99 2.82 -13.07
N GLY A 269 -15.23 1.56 -12.74
CA GLY A 269 -15.91 0.61 -13.60
C GLY A 269 -16.99 -0.12 -12.81
N THR A 270 -18.25 0.18 -13.11
CA THR A 270 -19.24 -0.75 -13.70
C THR A 270 -20.55 0.02 -13.88
N PHE A 271 -21.05 0.08 -15.12
CA PHE A 271 -22.45 0.35 -15.38
C PHE A 271 -23.07 -0.94 -15.92
N GLN A 272 -24.13 -1.43 -15.27
CA GLN A 272 -25.03 -2.40 -15.90
C GLN A 272 -26.22 -1.61 -16.44
N PRO A 273 -26.38 -1.48 -17.76
CA PRO A 273 -27.68 -1.17 -18.31
C PRO A 273 -28.48 -2.48 -18.46
N ALA A 274 -29.76 -2.38 -18.09
CA ALA A 274 -30.79 -3.39 -18.31
C ALA A 274 -31.00 -3.72 -19.80
#